data_AF-A0A5E4HL63-F1
#
_entry.id   AF-A0A5E4HL63-F1
#
_cell.length_a   1.000
_cell.length_b   1.000
_cell.length_c   1.000
_cell.angle_alpha   90.00
_cell.angle_beta   90.00
_cell.angle_gamma   90.00
#
_symmetry.space_group_name_H-M   'P 1'
#
loop_
_entity.id
_entity.type
_entity.pdbx_description
1 polymer ?
#
loop_
_entity_poly.entity_id
_entity_poly.type
_entity_poly.pdbx_seq_one_letter_code
_entity_poly.pdbx_strand_id
1 'polypeptide(L)'
;MLRGTSDLGAMCDQAYGIRKDRVLYANGDGPMEIDLVSLKDREQIGQLTTLRLAASKLAPSGNLFPTVSIIRETGNFKVVSKSETFQRDINHLVTLVQRDSRIPMKELVRQSGLSEYDVESRLKDLGWHRTKGGKGGASPWHQDGSSPCPFAKDEAKPEPEKTVAPVPSRPRRPGTKEAITMLSSLLEGTDPEGEYVEARDVYEEASRLGISDNVLEKARKALGVVIGTECGWSLPAPQTTVETTGQLASVG
;
A
#
# COMPACT_ATOMS: atom_id res chain seq x y z
N MET A 1 31.89 -3.10 -4.44
CA MET A 1 32.76 -3.31 -3.27
C MET A 1 33.92 -2.31 -3.39
N LEU A 2 33.84 -1.19 -2.67
CA LEU A 2 34.92 -0.22 -2.54
C LEU A 2 35.23 -0.14 -1.04
N ARG A 3 36.38 -0.70 -0.66
CA ARG A 3 36.93 -0.64 0.69
C ARG A 3 37.92 0.52 0.75
N GLY A 4 37.76 1.33 1.79
CA GLY A 4 38.81 2.21 2.30
C GLY A 4 38.61 3.68 1.97
N THR A 5 37.99 4.43 2.89
CA THR A 5 38.54 5.69 3.45
C THR A 5 37.69 6.18 4.62
N SER A 6 38.39 6.66 5.65
CA SER A 6 37.99 7.26 6.93
C SER A 6 36.58 7.88 7.02
N ASP A 7 35.83 7.49 8.06
CA ASP A 7 34.71 8.09 8.82
C ASP A 7 33.73 9.13 8.21
N LEU A 8 33.99 9.78 7.08
CA LEU A 8 32.95 10.27 6.16
C LEU A 8 32.53 9.17 5.17
N GLY A 9 33.43 8.26 4.79
CA GLY A 9 33.13 7.13 3.90
C GLY A 9 32.28 6.04 4.55
N ALA A 10 32.25 5.97 5.89
CA ALA A 10 31.41 5.04 6.65
C ALA A 10 29.92 5.43 6.66
N MET A 11 29.56 6.70 6.42
CA MET A 11 28.17 7.08 6.15
C MET A 11 27.70 6.60 4.76
N CYS A 12 28.62 6.32 3.84
CA CYS A 12 28.32 5.81 2.49
C CYS A 12 28.08 4.29 2.44
N ASP A 13 27.97 3.62 3.59
CA ASP A 13 27.65 2.18 3.63
C ASP A 13 26.14 1.90 3.42
N GLN A 14 25.34 2.97 3.34
CA GLN A 14 24.03 2.98 2.70
C GLN A 14 24.26 3.25 1.21
N ALA A 15 24.36 2.18 0.42
CA ALA A 15 24.30 2.32 -1.03
C ALA A 15 22.89 2.83 -1.37
N TYR A 16 22.77 4.11 -1.66
CA TYR A 16 21.52 4.70 -2.13
C TYR A 16 21.49 4.64 -3.65
N GLY A 17 20.50 3.95 -4.20
CA GLY A 17 20.18 4.09 -5.61
C GLY A 17 19.48 5.43 -5.84
N ILE A 18 20.12 6.34 -6.57
CA ILE A 18 19.47 7.58 -7.04
C ILE A 18 18.78 7.23 -8.36
N ARG A 19 17.46 7.04 -8.32
CA ARG A 19 16.67 6.90 -9.55
C ARG A 19 16.22 8.26 -10.02
N LYS A 20 16.63 8.64 -11.22
CA LYS A 20 16.17 9.85 -11.91
C LYS A 20 14.86 9.53 -12.61
N ASP A 21 13.75 10.10 -12.14
CA ASP A 21 12.47 9.98 -12.85
C ASP A 21 12.46 10.95 -14.05
N ARG A 22 12.52 10.41 -15.27
CA ARG A 22 12.61 11.22 -16.49
C ARG A 22 11.36 12.07 -16.75
N VAL A 23 10.19 11.73 -16.20
CA VAL A 23 8.95 12.50 -16.37
C VAL A 23 9.00 13.82 -15.57
N LEU A 24 9.83 13.86 -14.53
CA LEU A 24 9.94 14.96 -13.58
C LEU A 24 11.10 15.94 -13.88
N TYR A 25 11.77 15.81 -15.03
CA TYR A 25 12.80 16.77 -15.47
C TYR A 25 12.29 17.51 -16.69
N ALA A 26 12.24 18.84 -16.59
CA ALA A 26 11.69 19.75 -17.59
C ALA A 26 12.37 19.64 -18.97
N ASN A 27 11.92 18.67 -19.76
CA ASN A 27 10.90 18.89 -20.78
C ASN A 27 10.04 17.61 -20.85
N GLY A 28 9.03 17.41 -20.01
CA GLY A 28 7.97 18.40 -19.77
C GLY A 28 7.51 18.53 -18.31
N ASP A 29 8.11 19.53 -17.67
CA ASP A 29 7.56 20.44 -16.66
C ASP A 29 7.17 19.95 -15.26
N GLY A 30 7.72 18.82 -14.81
CA GLY A 30 7.62 18.41 -13.40
C GLY A 30 8.67 19.03 -12.45
N PRO A 31 8.42 19.07 -11.13
CA PRO A 31 9.44 19.34 -10.12
C PRO A 31 10.55 18.29 -10.16
N MET A 32 11.81 18.68 -9.95
CA MET A 32 12.94 17.76 -9.88
C MET A 32 12.85 16.93 -8.61
N GLU A 33 12.45 15.66 -8.75
CA GLU A 33 12.40 14.71 -7.63
C GLU A 33 13.36 13.55 -7.82
N ILE A 34 13.86 13.05 -6.70
CA ILE A 34 14.82 11.97 -6.60
C ILE A 34 14.23 10.93 -5.64
N ASP A 35 14.16 9.68 -6.08
CA ASP A 35 13.88 8.56 -5.19
C ASP A 35 15.18 8.05 -4.60
N LEU A 36 15.27 8.09 -3.27
CA LEU A 36 16.29 7.44 -2.47
C LEU A 36 15.76 6.08 -2.03
N VAL A 37 16.38 5.02 -2.53
CA VAL A 37 16.08 3.65 -2.10
C VAL A 37 17.22 3.17 -1.20
N SER A 38 16.90 2.83 0.05
CA SER A 38 17.87 2.16 0.92
C SER A 38 18.07 0.72 0.44
N LEU A 39 19.28 0.36 0.01
CA LEU A 39 19.61 -1.00 -0.47
C LEU A 39 19.97 -1.98 0.66
N LYS A 40 20.12 -1.50 1.89
CA LYS A 40 20.37 -2.34 3.06
C LYS A 40 19.30 -2.07 4.11
N ASP A 41 18.46 -3.06 4.32
CA ASP A 41 17.55 -3.12 5.45
C ASP A 41 18.34 -3.58 6.69
N ARG A 42 18.95 -2.64 7.41
CA ARG A 42 19.68 -2.96 8.65
C ARG A 42 18.76 -3.42 9.77
N GLU A 43 17.46 -3.15 9.67
CA GLU A 43 16.48 -3.48 10.71
C GLU A 43 15.71 -4.77 10.42
N GLN A 44 15.98 -5.45 9.30
CA GLN A 44 15.26 -6.67 8.87
C GLN A 44 13.73 -6.49 8.84
N ILE A 45 13.25 -5.27 8.58
CA ILE A 45 11.81 -4.96 8.55
C ILE A 45 11.14 -5.50 7.25
N GLY A 46 11.91 -6.07 6.33
CA GLY A 46 11.41 -6.80 5.17
C GLY A 46 10.95 -5.90 4.03
N GLN A 47 11.18 -4.58 4.12
CA GLN A 47 10.82 -3.62 3.08
C GLN A 47 11.92 -2.57 2.91
N LEU A 48 12.43 -2.43 1.68
CA LEU A 48 13.36 -1.34 1.34
C LEU A 48 12.67 -0.01 1.58
N THR A 49 13.17 0.78 2.53
CA THR A 49 12.66 2.13 2.78
C THR A 49 12.95 3.01 1.57
N THR A 50 11.89 3.58 1.00
CA THR A 50 11.99 4.56 -0.09
C THR A 50 11.59 5.94 0.41
N LEU A 51 12.45 6.91 0.16
CA LEU A 51 12.24 8.32 0.47
C LEU A 51 12.31 9.13 -0.82
N ARG A 52 11.29 9.93 -1.09
CA ARG A 52 11.27 10.82 -2.25
C ARG A 52 11.64 12.23 -1.82
N LEU A 53 12.63 12.81 -2.50
CA LEU A 53 13.14 14.15 -2.23
C LEU A 53 12.91 15.06 -3.42
N ALA A 54 12.36 16.26 -3.19
CA ALA A 54 12.17 17.29 -4.21
C ALA A 54 13.23 18.41 -4.07
N ALA A 55 13.87 18.75 -5.18
CA ALA A 55 14.81 19.87 -5.31
C ALA A 55 14.15 21.14 -5.88
N SER A 56 13.07 20.98 -6.62
CA SER A 56 12.23 22.08 -7.11
C SER A 56 10.75 21.79 -6.92
N LYS A 57 9.92 22.83 -6.99
CA LYS A 57 8.45 22.76 -6.98
C LYS A 57 7.90 23.50 -8.18
N LEU A 58 6.65 23.24 -8.56
CA LEU A 58 5.94 24.07 -9.51
C LEU A 58 5.82 25.50 -8.96
N ALA A 59 6.10 26.47 -9.81
CA ALA A 59 5.94 27.87 -9.48
C ALA A 59 4.44 28.22 -9.39
N PRO A 60 4.04 29.17 -8.54
CA PRO A 60 2.70 29.76 -8.61
C PRO A 60 2.41 30.28 -10.01
N SER A 61 1.14 30.21 -10.44
CA SER A 61 0.69 30.68 -11.75
C SER A 61 1.15 32.12 -12.02
N GLY A 62 1.69 32.37 -13.21
CA GLY A 62 2.18 33.70 -13.62
C GLY A 62 3.70 33.91 -13.51
N ASN A 63 4.45 32.91 -13.02
CA ASN A 63 5.91 32.95 -13.10
C ASN A 63 6.44 32.64 -14.50
N LEU A 64 7.50 33.34 -14.91
CA LEU A 64 8.18 33.14 -16.20
C LEU A 64 8.79 31.74 -16.31
N PHE A 65 9.19 31.16 -15.16
CA PHE A 65 9.73 29.81 -15.06
C PHE A 65 8.71 28.90 -14.39
N PRO A 66 8.36 27.74 -14.97
CA PRO A 66 7.32 26.86 -14.45
C PRO A 66 7.72 26.17 -13.12
N THR A 67 9.00 26.21 -12.76
CA THR A 67 9.53 25.57 -11.55
C THR A 67 10.43 26.51 -10.76
N VAL A 68 10.36 26.45 -9.43
CA VAL A 68 11.24 27.18 -8.49
C VAL A 68 12.07 26.21 -7.67
N SER A 69 13.35 26.54 -7.45
CA SER A 69 14.25 25.71 -6.65
C SER A 69 13.93 25.81 -5.15
N ILE A 70 13.56 24.67 -4.54
CA ILE A 70 13.34 24.54 -3.09
C ILE A 70 14.67 24.69 -2.34
N ILE A 71 15.75 24.16 -2.91
CA ILE A 71 17.09 24.23 -2.31
C ILE A 71 17.56 25.68 -2.22
N ARG A 72 17.30 26.51 -3.25
CA ARG A 72 17.64 27.93 -3.20
C ARG A 72 16.85 28.67 -2.12
N GLU A 73 15.58 28.31 -1.90
CA GLU A 73 14.71 28.96 -0.90
C GLU A 73 15.02 28.51 0.53
N THR A 74 15.26 27.22 0.75
CA THR A 74 15.29 26.60 2.09
C THR A 74 16.65 26.05 2.50
N GLY A 75 17.61 26.02 1.56
CA GLY A 75 18.91 25.36 1.73
C GLY A 75 18.86 23.83 1.72
N ASN A 76 17.68 23.20 1.61
CA ASN A 76 17.48 21.76 1.78
C ASN A 76 16.57 21.14 0.72
N PHE A 77 16.57 19.81 0.64
CA PHE A 77 15.54 19.06 -0.09
C PHE A 77 14.24 19.00 0.71
N LYS A 78 13.09 18.99 0.01
CA LYS A 78 11.79 18.71 0.64
C LYS A 78 11.50 17.21 0.57
N VAL A 79 11.15 16.59 1.69
CA VAL A 79 10.61 15.23 1.69
C VAL A 79 9.19 15.25 1.12
N VAL A 80 8.95 14.44 0.10
CA VAL A 80 7.64 14.31 -0.56
C VAL A 80 6.92 13.12 0.06
N SER A 81 5.74 13.36 0.61
CA SER A 81 4.92 12.29 1.18
C SER A 81 4.30 11.43 0.07
N LYS A 82 4.02 10.17 0.38
CA LYS A 82 3.30 9.26 -0.54
C LYS A 82 1.94 9.83 -0.96
N SER A 83 1.24 10.54 -0.06
CA SER A 83 -0.04 11.18 -0.37
C SER A 83 0.10 12.33 -1.36
N GLU A 84 1.17 13.12 -1.27
CA GLU A 84 1.44 14.21 -2.21
C GLU A 84 1.73 13.67 -3.62
N THR A 85 2.56 12.63 -3.72
CA THR A 85 2.80 11.93 -5.00
C THR A 85 1.51 11.37 -5.58
N PHE A 86 0.74 10.65 -4.77
CA PHE A 86 -0.54 10.06 -5.18
C PHE A 86 -1.51 11.10 -5.75
N GLN A 87 -1.63 12.25 -5.08
CA GLN A 87 -2.49 13.33 -5.54
C GLN A 87 -2.01 13.94 -6.87
N ARG A 88 -0.70 14.08 -7.05
CA ARG A 88 -0.14 14.60 -8.32
C ARG A 88 -0.39 13.66 -9.47
N ASP A 89 -0.19 12.37 -9.27
CA ASP A 89 -0.50 11.35 -10.28
C ASP A 89 -1.98 11.37 -10.67
N ILE A 90 -2.88 11.49 -9.68
CA ILE A 90 -4.33 11.65 -9.92
C ILE A 90 -4.60 12.88 -10.77
N ASN A 91 -4.06 14.05 -10.37
CA ASN A 91 -4.28 15.30 -11.09
C ASN A 91 -3.76 15.21 -12.53
N HIS A 92 -2.61 14.56 -12.73
CA HIS A 92 -2.03 14.32 -14.05
C HIS A 92 -2.92 13.42 -14.90
N LEU A 93 -3.38 12.27 -14.37
CA LEU A 93 -4.30 11.38 -15.07
C LEU A 93 -5.60 12.09 -15.48
N VAL A 94 -6.20 12.84 -14.57
CA VAL A 94 -7.42 13.62 -14.85
C VAL A 94 -7.15 14.64 -15.96
N THR A 95 -6.01 15.33 -15.92
CA THR A 95 -5.62 16.29 -16.97
C THR A 95 -5.49 15.62 -18.34
N LEU A 96 -4.88 14.43 -18.40
CA LEU A 96 -4.75 13.66 -19.64
C LEU A 96 -6.11 13.26 -20.21
N VAL A 97 -7.00 12.75 -19.36
CA VAL A 97 -8.35 12.32 -19.75
C VAL A 97 -9.23 13.51 -20.16
N GLN A 98 -9.14 14.64 -19.46
CA GLN A 98 -9.88 15.87 -19.81
C GLN A 98 -9.39 16.46 -21.13
N ARG A 99 -8.08 16.39 -21.41
CA ARG A 99 -7.50 16.86 -22.67
C ARG A 99 -7.93 16.00 -23.86
N ASP A 100 -7.98 14.69 -23.69
CA ASP A 100 -8.45 13.75 -24.71
C ASP A 100 -9.29 12.64 -24.08
N SER A 101 -10.61 12.79 -24.14
CA SER A 101 -11.54 11.79 -23.59
C SER A 101 -11.51 10.47 -24.34
N ARG A 102 -10.93 10.39 -25.55
CA ARG A 102 -10.82 9.14 -26.32
C ARG A 102 -9.49 8.42 -26.11
N ILE A 103 -8.60 8.99 -25.30
CA ILE A 103 -7.27 8.43 -25.04
C ILE A 103 -7.35 6.93 -24.66
N PRO A 104 -6.63 6.04 -25.36
CA PRO A 104 -6.66 4.61 -25.05
C PRO A 104 -5.88 4.33 -23.75
N MET A 105 -6.29 3.29 -23.01
CA MET A 105 -5.67 2.93 -21.73
C MET A 105 -4.15 2.75 -21.83
N LYS A 106 -3.67 2.09 -22.90
CA LYS A 106 -2.23 1.91 -23.16
C LYS A 106 -1.47 3.22 -23.25
N GLU A 107 -2.10 4.26 -23.79
CA GLU A 107 -1.49 5.58 -23.91
C GLU A 107 -1.49 6.33 -22.57
N LEU A 108 -2.53 6.18 -21.74
CA LEU A 108 -2.53 6.67 -20.36
C LEU A 108 -1.42 6.04 -19.52
N VAL A 109 -1.23 4.72 -19.63
CA VAL A 109 -0.13 4.00 -18.99
C VAL A 109 1.22 4.53 -19.46
N ARG A 110 1.39 4.73 -20.78
CA ARG A 110 2.63 5.24 -21.36
C ARG A 110 2.95 6.67 -20.92
N GLN A 111 1.95 7.55 -20.88
CA GLN A 111 2.14 8.96 -20.51
C GLN A 111 2.28 9.16 -19.00
N SER A 112 1.53 8.41 -18.18
CA SER A 112 1.58 8.54 -16.71
C SER A 112 2.72 7.75 -16.07
N GLY A 113 3.23 6.70 -16.73
CA GLY A 113 4.24 5.80 -16.17
C GLY A 113 3.70 4.85 -15.09
N LEU A 114 2.38 4.83 -14.87
CA LEU A 114 1.70 3.95 -13.90
C LEU A 114 1.33 2.60 -14.52
N SER A 115 1.04 1.60 -13.68
CA SER A 115 0.52 0.32 -14.17
C SER A 115 -0.92 0.45 -14.69
N GLU A 116 -1.34 -0.43 -15.60
CA GLU A 116 -2.72 -0.43 -16.12
C GLU A 116 -3.76 -0.57 -15.01
N TYR A 117 -3.47 -1.42 -14.01
CA TYR A 117 -4.31 -1.59 -12.82
C TYR A 117 -4.43 -0.30 -12.01
N ASP A 118 -3.31 0.40 -11.76
CA ASP A 118 -3.32 1.65 -11.00
C ASP A 118 -4.09 2.75 -11.73
N VAL A 119 -3.93 2.85 -13.05
CA VAL A 119 -4.68 3.81 -13.86
C VAL A 119 -6.18 3.52 -13.80
N GLU A 120 -6.58 2.26 -13.99
CA GLU A 120 -7.99 1.86 -13.95
C GLU A 120 -8.60 2.09 -12.56
N SER A 121 -7.93 1.63 -11.50
CA SER A 121 -8.39 1.79 -10.12
C SER A 121 -8.57 3.26 -9.76
N ARG A 122 -7.55 4.10 -10.02
CA ARG A 122 -7.59 5.52 -9.65
C ARG A 122 -8.66 6.29 -10.43
N LEU A 123 -8.81 6.01 -11.73
CA LEU A 123 -9.87 6.64 -12.53
C LEU A 123 -11.26 6.23 -12.02
N LYS A 124 -11.45 4.94 -11.73
CA LYS A 124 -12.71 4.42 -11.19
C LYS A 124 -13.05 5.02 -9.83
N ASP A 125 -12.08 5.17 -8.93
CA ASP A 125 -12.26 5.80 -7.61
C ASP A 125 -12.70 7.27 -7.72
N LEU A 126 -12.35 7.93 -8.84
CA LEU A 126 -12.78 9.29 -9.17
C LEU A 126 -14.08 9.34 -9.99
N GLY A 127 -14.74 8.20 -10.22
CA GLY A 127 -15.96 8.09 -11.03
C GLY A 127 -15.72 8.11 -12.54
N TRP A 128 -14.46 8.14 -12.99
CA TRP A 128 -14.12 8.02 -14.40
C TRP A 128 -14.19 6.58 -14.84
N HIS A 129 -14.92 6.32 -15.91
CA HIS A 129 -15.00 4.99 -16.49
C HIS A 129 -15.26 5.09 -17.99
N ARG A 130 -15.14 3.92 -18.64
CA ARG A 130 -15.24 3.77 -20.08
C ARG A 130 -15.92 2.44 -20.36
N THR A 131 -16.97 2.43 -21.18
CA THR A 131 -17.63 1.17 -21.53
C THR A 131 -16.83 0.44 -22.59
N LYS A 132 -16.65 -0.88 -22.39
CA LYS A 132 -15.96 -1.72 -23.37
C LYS A 132 -16.76 -1.70 -24.68
N GLY A 133 -16.08 -1.27 -25.73
CA GLY A 133 -16.65 -1.13 -27.05
C GLY A 133 -17.16 -2.44 -27.62
N GLY A 134 -18.32 -2.37 -28.30
CA GLY A 134 -18.68 -3.38 -29.30
C GLY A 134 -17.93 -3.13 -30.62
N LYS A 135 -18.53 -3.51 -31.75
CA LYS A 135 -17.98 -3.25 -33.10
C LYS A 135 -17.61 -1.79 -33.37
N GLY A 136 -18.23 -0.83 -32.66
CA GLY A 136 -17.98 0.60 -32.79
C GLY A 136 -16.79 1.16 -31.98
N GLY A 137 -16.02 0.31 -31.29
CA GLY A 137 -14.94 0.78 -30.42
C GLY A 137 -15.43 1.24 -29.04
N ALA A 138 -14.49 1.48 -28.13
CA ALA A 138 -14.81 1.82 -26.73
C ALA A 138 -15.23 3.29 -26.59
N SER A 139 -16.19 3.56 -25.70
CA SER A 139 -16.73 4.91 -25.47
C SER A 139 -15.63 5.91 -25.12
N PRO A 140 -15.84 7.23 -25.21
CA PRO A 140 -14.96 8.16 -24.51
C PRO A 140 -15.01 7.91 -22.99
N TRP A 141 -13.93 8.25 -22.31
CA TRP A 141 -13.89 8.42 -20.87
C TRP A 141 -14.85 9.52 -20.46
N HIS A 142 -15.62 9.26 -19.41
CA HIS A 142 -16.54 10.21 -18.84
C HIS A 142 -16.64 9.96 -17.34
N GLN A 143 -17.02 11.00 -16.62
CA GLN A 143 -17.22 10.95 -15.19
C GLN A 143 -18.71 10.81 -14.93
N ASP A 144 -19.12 9.68 -14.38
CA ASP A 144 -20.50 9.55 -13.91
C ASP A 144 -20.62 10.39 -12.64
N GLY A 145 -21.43 11.45 -12.74
CA GLY A 145 -21.95 12.10 -11.54
C GLY A 145 -22.97 11.19 -10.85
N SER A 146 -24.01 11.78 -10.29
CA SER A 146 -25.16 11.04 -9.77
C SER A 146 -26.08 10.45 -10.86
N SER A 147 -25.75 10.63 -12.14
CA SER A 147 -26.58 10.21 -13.28
C SER A 147 -26.12 8.87 -13.86
N PRO A 148 -27.04 8.06 -14.43
CA PRO A 148 -26.68 6.84 -15.14
C PRO A 148 -25.73 7.12 -16.31
N CYS A 149 -24.75 6.23 -16.50
CA CYS A 149 -23.79 6.27 -17.61
C CYS A 149 -24.50 6.46 -18.95
N PRO A 150 -24.23 7.55 -19.70
CA PRO A 150 -24.89 7.83 -20.98
C PRO A 150 -24.49 6.84 -22.08
N PHE A 151 -23.42 6.06 -21.85
CA PHE A 151 -22.92 5.03 -22.76
C PHE A 151 -23.17 3.62 -22.23
N ALA A 152 -23.93 3.48 -21.14
CA ALA A 152 -24.46 2.18 -20.77
C ALA A 152 -25.27 1.70 -21.97
N LYS A 153 -24.88 0.56 -22.53
CA LYS A 153 -25.78 -0.12 -23.46
C LYS A 153 -27.05 -0.38 -22.67
N ASP A 154 -28.21 -0.10 -23.28
CA ASP A 154 -29.49 -0.54 -22.77
C ASP A 154 -29.47 -2.07 -22.67
N GLU A 155 -28.86 -2.63 -21.63
CA GLU A 155 -28.93 -4.04 -21.26
C GLU A 155 -30.30 -4.35 -20.63
N ALA A 156 -31.34 -3.60 -21.03
CA ALA A 156 -32.73 -3.84 -20.74
C ALA A 156 -33.40 -4.60 -21.90
N LYS A 157 -32.75 -5.68 -22.35
CA LYS A 157 -33.49 -6.90 -22.63
C LYS A 157 -32.90 -7.94 -21.68
N PRO A 158 -33.65 -8.43 -20.68
CA PRO A 158 -33.15 -9.52 -19.85
C PRO A 158 -32.71 -10.63 -20.82
N GLU A 159 -31.40 -10.87 -20.91
CA GLU A 159 -30.93 -12.09 -21.56
C GLU A 159 -31.65 -13.24 -20.85
N PRO A 160 -32.26 -14.17 -21.59
CA PRO A 160 -32.91 -15.33 -20.97
C PRO A 160 -31.88 -15.93 -20.03
N GLU A 161 -32.25 -16.06 -18.75
CA GLU A 161 -31.40 -16.56 -17.68
C GLU A 161 -30.52 -17.67 -18.23
N LYS A 162 -29.27 -17.36 -18.55
CA LYS A 162 -28.27 -18.40 -18.70
C LYS A 162 -28.20 -18.97 -17.31
N THR A 163 -28.82 -20.13 -17.12
CA THR A 163 -28.51 -21.08 -16.06
C THR A 163 -27.03 -21.42 -16.21
N VAL A 164 -26.16 -20.50 -15.81
CA VAL A 164 -24.76 -20.75 -15.56
C VAL A 164 -24.83 -21.71 -14.38
N ALA A 165 -24.57 -22.99 -14.65
CA ALA A 165 -24.42 -23.99 -13.60
C ALA A 165 -23.55 -23.36 -12.50
N PRO A 166 -23.99 -23.38 -11.24
CA PRO A 166 -23.34 -22.66 -10.15
C PRO A 166 -21.85 -23.00 -10.20
N VAL A 167 -21.04 -22.01 -10.57
CA VAL A 167 -19.59 -22.16 -10.57
C VAL A 167 -19.24 -22.58 -9.15
N PRO A 168 -18.59 -23.73 -8.94
CA PRO A 168 -18.25 -24.19 -7.61
C PRO A 168 -17.50 -23.06 -6.94
N SER A 169 -18.13 -22.46 -5.91
CA SER A 169 -17.55 -21.33 -5.21
C SER A 169 -16.19 -21.79 -4.71
N ARG A 170 -15.13 -21.16 -5.23
CA ARG A 170 -13.78 -21.45 -4.75
C ARG A 170 -13.81 -21.34 -3.22
N PRO A 171 -13.27 -22.32 -2.48
CA PRO A 171 -13.22 -22.23 -1.03
C PRO A 171 -12.61 -20.89 -0.66
N ARG A 172 -13.33 -20.13 0.19
CA ARG A 172 -12.85 -18.83 0.64
C ARG A 172 -11.54 -19.06 1.38
N ARG A 173 -10.52 -18.27 1.07
CA ARG A 173 -9.25 -18.34 1.80
C ARG A 173 -9.50 -17.89 3.25
N PRO A 174 -8.91 -18.57 4.24
CA PRO A 174 -9.06 -18.20 5.63
C PRO A 174 -8.66 -16.76 5.90
N GLY A 175 -9.49 -16.07 6.67
CA GLY A 175 -9.22 -14.71 7.14
C GLY A 175 -8.50 -14.67 8.48
N THR A 176 -8.13 -13.47 8.93
CA THR A 176 -7.47 -13.27 10.24
C THR A 176 -8.32 -13.79 11.41
N LYS A 177 -9.66 -13.75 11.32
CA LYS A 177 -10.54 -14.28 12.37
C LYS A 177 -10.37 -15.79 12.56
N GLU A 178 -10.30 -16.54 11.46
CA GLU A 178 -10.12 -18.01 11.51
C GLU A 178 -8.73 -18.37 12.04
N ALA A 179 -7.71 -17.60 11.67
CA ALA A 179 -6.37 -17.75 12.23
C ALA A 179 -6.30 -17.41 13.73
N ILE A 180 -7.07 -16.42 14.21
CA ILE A 180 -7.20 -16.12 15.65
C ILE A 180 -7.86 -17.30 16.36
N THR A 181 -8.99 -17.81 15.87
CA THR A 181 -9.69 -18.95 16.47
C THR A 181 -8.77 -20.18 16.55
N MET A 182 -8.03 -20.47 15.49
CA MET A 182 -7.06 -21.56 15.46
C MET A 182 -5.95 -21.37 16.50
N LEU A 183 -5.31 -20.19 16.54
CA LEU A 183 -4.24 -19.91 17.51
C LEU A 183 -4.75 -19.93 18.96
N SER A 184 -5.92 -19.37 19.23
CA SER A 184 -6.52 -19.40 20.57
C SER A 184 -6.77 -20.83 21.05
N SER A 185 -7.22 -21.72 20.16
CA SER A 185 -7.45 -23.13 20.50
C SER A 185 -6.16 -23.92 20.68
N LEU A 186 -5.12 -23.65 19.88
CA LEU A 186 -3.83 -24.33 20.02
C LEU A 186 -3.09 -23.91 21.29
N LEU A 187 -3.17 -22.62 21.65
CA LEU A 187 -2.43 -22.05 22.77
C LEU A 187 -3.22 -22.04 24.08
N GLU A 188 -4.41 -22.63 24.11
CA GLU A 188 -5.23 -22.71 25.31
C GLU A 188 -4.50 -23.51 26.40
N GLY A 189 -4.32 -22.90 27.57
CA GLY A 189 -3.60 -23.52 28.70
C GLY A 189 -2.08 -23.31 28.70
N THR A 190 -1.51 -22.68 27.66
CA THR A 190 -0.07 -22.34 27.65
C THR A 190 0.27 -21.23 28.64
N ASP A 191 1.49 -21.27 29.19
CA ASP A 191 2.05 -20.27 30.11
C ASP A 191 3.39 -19.78 29.54
N PRO A 192 3.67 -18.45 29.50
CA PRO A 192 4.96 -17.92 29.08
C PRO A 192 6.18 -18.49 29.82
N GLU A 193 6.04 -18.93 31.07
CA GLU A 193 7.12 -19.51 31.87
C GLU A 193 7.07 -21.06 31.93
N GLY A 194 6.11 -21.67 31.23
CA GLY A 194 5.81 -23.10 31.35
C GLY A 194 5.52 -23.78 30.01
N GLU A 195 4.32 -24.30 29.85
CA GLU A 195 3.91 -25.04 28.67
C GLU A 195 3.78 -24.12 27.45
N TYR A 196 4.38 -24.52 26.34
CA TYR A 196 4.33 -23.80 25.06
C TYR A 196 4.02 -24.76 23.92
N VAL A 197 3.57 -24.21 22.79
CA VAL A 197 3.44 -24.96 21.53
C VAL A 197 4.62 -24.63 20.64
N GLU A 198 5.27 -25.64 20.07
CA GLU A 198 6.38 -25.39 19.14
C GLU A 198 5.89 -24.62 17.91
N ALA A 199 6.67 -23.62 17.46
CA ALA A 199 6.33 -22.87 16.26
C ALA A 199 6.06 -23.77 15.04
N ARG A 200 6.78 -24.89 14.94
CA ARG A 200 6.61 -25.88 13.85
C ARG A 200 5.17 -26.39 13.77
N ASP A 201 4.58 -26.77 14.90
CA ASP A 201 3.23 -27.33 14.97
C ASP A 201 2.19 -26.27 14.58
N VAL A 202 2.41 -25.03 15.00
CA VAL A 202 1.56 -23.89 14.61
C VAL A 202 1.58 -23.67 13.09
N TYR A 203 2.76 -23.70 12.47
CA TYR A 203 2.87 -23.53 11.01
C TYR A 203 2.31 -24.71 10.24
N GLU A 204 2.48 -25.94 10.74
CA GLU A 204 1.92 -27.15 10.13
C GLU A 204 0.39 -27.10 10.11
N GLU A 205 -0.22 -26.72 11.24
CA GLU A 205 -1.67 -26.57 11.36
C GLU A 205 -2.21 -25.40 10.52
N ALA A 206 -1.50 -24.27 10.49
CA ALA A 206 -1.85 -23.14 9.63
C ALA A 206 -1.83 -23.53 8.13
N SER A 207 -0.82 -24.28 7.71
CA SER A 207 -0.69 -24.81 6.35
C SER A 207 -1.83 -25.75 6.00
N ARG A 208 -2.20 -26.65 6.93
CA ARG A 208 -3.34 -27.58 6.78
C ARG A 208 -4.66 -26.86 6.54
N LEU A 209 -4.87 -25.70 7.17
CA LEU A 209 -6.06 -24.87 7.00
C LEU A 209 -5.96 -23.90 5.81
N GLY A 210 -4.79 -23.76 5.18
CA GLY A 210 -4.56 -22.80 4.11
C GLY A 210 -4.46 -21.35 4.59
N ILE A 211 -4.09 -21.13 5.85
CA ILE A 211 -3.80 -19.81 6.42
C ILE A 211 -2.40 -19.39 5.95
N SER A 212 -2.27 -18.19 5.36
CA SER A 212 -0.97 -17.67 4.96
C SER A 212 -0.19 -17.07 6.13
N ASP A 213 1.14 -17.05 6.03
CA ASP A 213 2.04 -16.52 7.05
C ASP A 213 1.69 -15.07 7.44
N ASN A 214 1.33 -14.23 6.47
CA ASN A 214 0.90 -12.85 6.72
C ASN A 214 -0.39 -12.75 7.55
N VAL A 215 -1.32 -13.70 7.39
CA VAL A 215 -2.56 -13.77 8.16
C VAL A 215 -2.27 -14.31 9.56
N LEU A 216 -1.39 -15.31 9.66
CA LEU A 216 -0.94 -15.87 10.92
C LEU A 216 -0.19 -14.84 11.78
N GLU A 217 0.69 -14.04 11.19
CA GLU A 217 1.43 -12.97 11.90
C GLU A 217 0.48 -11.90 12.45
N LYS A 218 -0.56 -11.53 11.69
CA LYS A 218 -1.61 -10.61 12.16
C LYS A 218 -2.40 -11.19 13.32
N ALA A 219 -2.76 -12.48 13.25
CA ALA A 219 -3.46 -13.17 14.32
C ALA A 219 -2.59 -13.27 15.59
N ARG A 220 -1.30 -13.60 15.42
CA ARG A 220 -0.30 -13.61 16.50
C ARG A 220 -0.22 -12.27 17.21
N LYS A 221 -0.09 -11.17 16.45
CA LYS A 221 -0.07 -9.80 16.98
C LYS A 221 -1.38 -9.44 17.69
N ALA A 222 -2.53 -9.84 17.15
CA ALA A 222 -3.83 -9.56 17.73
C ALA A 222 -4.06 -10.28 19.08
N LEU A 223 -3.52 -11.49 19.23
CA LEU A 223 -3.61 -12.27 20.47
C LEU A 223 -2.51 -11.92 21.49
N GLY A 224 -1.53 -11.10 21.13
CA GLY A 224 -0.40 -10.79 22.00
C GLY A 224 0.48 -12.01 22.31
N VAL A 225 0.53 -13.00 21.42
CA VAL A 225 1.31 -14.23 21.60
C VAL A 225 2.77 -13.89 21.85
N VAL A 226 3.33 -14.47 22.92
CA VAL A 226 4.73 -14.33 23.31
C VAL A 226 5.52 -15.46 22.68
N ILE A 227 6.74 -15.16 22.21
CA ILE A 227 7.67 -16.16 21.67
C ILE A 227 8.80 -16.33 22.68
N GLY A 228 8.87 -17.53 23.29
CA GLY A 228 9.89 -17.90 24.26
C GLY A 228 11.26 -18.17 23.64
N THR A 229 12.25 -18.45 24.48
CA THR A 229 13.65 -18.71 24.08
C THR A 229 13.84 -19.93 23.18
N GLU A 230 12.93 -20.91 23.26
CA GLU A 230 12.97 -22.13 22.44
C GLU A 230 12.07 -22.03 21.19
N CYS A 231 11.72 -20.81 20.77
CA CYS A 231 10.75 -20.55 19.70
C CYS A 231 9.34 -21.11 20.00
N GLY A 232 9.04 -21.41 21.26
CA GLY A 232 7.70 -21.78 21.74
C GLY A 232 6.75 -20.59 21.71
N TRP A 233 5.50 -20.84 21.33
CA TRP A 233 4.43 -19.85 21.32
C TRP A 233 3.55 -20.09 22.54
N SER A 234 3.20 -19.01 23.24
CA SER A 234 2.27 -19.04 24.38
C SER A 234 1.41 -17.79 24.44
N LEU A 235 0.25 -17.89 25.06
CA LEU A 235 -0.58 -16.72 25.36
C LEU A 235 0.05 -15.89 26.49
N PRO A 236 -0.09 -14.56 26.47
CA PRO A 236 0.41 -13.74 27.57
C PRO A 236 -0.33 -14.11 28.87
N ALA A 237 0.38 -14.10 29.99
CA ALA A 237 -0.23 -14.33 31.30
C ALA A 237 -1.45 -13.41 31.47
N PRO A 238 -2.59 -13.91 31.99
CA PRO A 238 -3.76 -13.08 32.21
C PRO A 238 -3.33 -11.91 33.06
N GLN A 239 -3.49 -10.68 32.55
CA GLN A 239 -3.17 -9.50 33.33
C GLN A 239 -4.07 -9.53 34.53
N THR A 240 -3.51 -9.87 35.69
CA THR A 240 -4.20 -9.78 36.97
C THR A 240 -4.52 -8.31 37.09
N THR A 241 -5.76 -7.92 36.77
CA THR A 241 -6.24 -6.57 37.01
C THR A 241 -6.10 -6.38 38.50
N VAL A 242 -5.00 -5.74 38.91
CA VAL A 242 -4.77 -5.38 40.29
C VAL A 242 -5.87 -4.41 40.60
N GLU A 243 -6.97 -4.91 41.16
CA GLU A 243 -8.04 -4.10 41.70
C GLU A 243 -7.39 -3.18 42.71
N THR A 244 -7.09 -1.97 42.25
CA THR A 244 -6.52 -0.92 43.06
C THR A 244 -7.68 -0.48 43.93
N THR A 245 -7.89 -1.24 45.00
CA THR A 245 -8.91 -1.00 46.00
C THR A 245 -8.49 0.30 46.68
N GLY A 246 -9.01 1.41 46.16
CA GLY A 246 -8.75 2.74 46.66
C GLY A 246 -9.24 2.83 48.09
N GLN A 247 -8.35 2.63 49.05
CA GLN A 247 -8.52 3.16 50.39
C GLN A 247 -8.52 4.69 50.28
N LEU A 248 -9.72 5.25 50.15
CA LEU A 248 -10.00 6.66 50.41
C LEU A 248 -9.68 6.93 51.89
N ALA A 249 -8.44 7.32 52.15
CA ALA A 249 -8.07 7.90 53.44
C ALA A 249 -8.82 9.22 53.61
N SER A 250 -9.83 9.19 54.48
CA SER A 250 -10.52 10.37 55.02
C SER A 250 -9.50 11.23 55.76
N VAL A 251 -9.10 12.35 55.16
CA VAL A 251 -8.37 13.42 55.85
C VAL A 251 -9.38 14.21 56.68
N GLY A 252 -9.27 14.08 58.01
CA GLY A 252 -9.91 14.96 58.99
C GLY A 252 -9.00 16.10 59.42
#